data_AF-A0A1I7BBK9-F1
#
_entry.id   AF-A0A1I7BBK9-F1
#
_cell.length_a   1.000
_cell.length_b   1.000
_cell.length_c   1.000
_cell.angle_alpha   90.00
_cell.angle_beta   90.00
_cell.angle_gamma   90.00
#
_symmetry.space_group_name_H-M   'P 1'
#
loop_
_entity.id
_entity.type
_entity.pdbx_description
1 polymer ?
#
loop_
_entity_poly.entity_id
_entity_poly.type
_entity_poly.pdbx_seq_one_letter_code
_entity_poly.pdbx_strand_id
1 'polypeptide(L)'
;MKDEQYIQALYEEAVEQAADFAAYDEQRAEIAALHRHYAVQLGNILEIAPAETEEQIAVLTRKLAAVNVAQSMEPQARLQREVDRILDGSVRFSEEEYRHLIGCLGEFEELMDLPLYDILQNTAWQILQALHPQLESYELEGLLMEDVQQILKKQSLG
;
A
#
# COMPACT_ATOMS: atom_id res chain seq x y z
N MET A 1 31.16 -27.43 8.11
CA MET A 1 31.31 -25.96 8.35
C MET A 1 31.25 -25.13 7.07
N LYS A 2 32.12 -25.32 6.06
CA LYS A 2 32.02 -24.52 4.82
C LYS A 2 30.78 -24.83 3.98
N ASP A 3 30.40 -26.11 3.89
CA ASP A 3 29.27 -26.54 3.05
C ASP A 3 27.92 -26.15 3.66
N GLU A 4 27.81 -26.21 4.99
CA GLU A 4 26.61 -25.79 5.74
C GLU A 4 26.36 -24.28 5.64
N GLN A 5 27.42 -23.46 5.76
CA GLN A 5 27.32 -22.02 5.53
C GLN A 5 26.95 -21.67 4.09
N TYR A 6 27.42 -22.47 3.13
CA TYR A 6 27.08 -22.31 1.72
C TYR A 6 25.61 -22.67 1.45
N ILE A 7 25.12 -23.77 2.02
CA ILE A 7 23.70 -24.18 1.92
C ILE A 7 22.79 -23.16 2.61
N GLN A 8 23.21 -22.60 3.75
CA GLN A 8 22.50 -21.52 4.43
C GLN A 8 22.35 -20.28 3.55
N ALA A 9 23.42 -19.85 2.87
CA ALA A 9 23.35 -18.70 1.97
C ALA A 9 22.39 -18.95 0.78
N LEU A 10 22.41 -20.16 0.21
CA LEU A 10 21.47 -20.54 -0.85
C LEU A 10 20.01 -20.60 -0.36
N TYR A 11 19.80 -21.05 0.88
CA TYR A 11 18.49 -21.08 1.50
C TYR A 11 17.92 -19.66 1.64
N GLU A 12 18.72 -18.74 2.20
CA GLU A 12 18.36 -17.34 2.36
C GLU A 12 18.06 -16.69 1.01
N GLU A 13 18.91 -16.90 0.01
CA GLU A 13 18.70 -16.40 -1.36
C GLU A 13 17.40 -16.93 -1.97
N ALA A 14 17.09 -18.22 -1.81
CA ALA A 14 15.88 -18.83 -2.33
C ALA A 14 14.62 -18.29 -1.64
N VAL A 15 14.67 -18.06 -0.32
CA VAL A 15 13.59 -17.44 0.44
C VAL A 15 13.35 -15.99 -0.01
N GLU A 16 14.42 -15.21 -0.18
CA GLU A 16 14.34 -13.83 -0.67
C GLU A 16 13.78 -13.77 -2.09
N GLN A 17 14.27 -14.60 -3.01
CA GLN A 17 13.79 -14.65 -4.39
C GLN A 17 12.32 -15.09 -4.46
N ALA A 18 11.91 -16.09 -3.69
CA ALA A 18 10.50 -16.50 -3.61
C ALA A 18 9.61 -15.35 -3.14
N ALA A 19 10.06 -14.61 -2.14
CA ALA A 19 9.33 -13.47 -1.59
C ALA A 19 9.27 -12.29 -2.56
N ASP A 20 10.37 -11.97 -3.22
CA ASP A 20 10.49 -10.90 -4.21
C ASP A 20 9.62 -11.19 -5.43
N PHE A 21 9.73 -12.34 -6.06
CA PHE A 21 8.88 -12.66 -7.21
C PHE A 21 7.40 -12.71 -6.88
N ALA A 22 7.02 -13.11 -5.67
CA ALA A 22 5.63 -13.09 -5.21
C ALA A 22 5.08 -11.68 -4.95
N ALA A 23 5.94 -10.70 -4.66
CA ALA A 23 5.52 -9.35 -4.27
C ALA A 23 5.33 -8.37 -5.45
N TYR A 24 5.81 -8.71 -6.67
CA TYR A 24 5.86 -7.75 -7.78
C TYR A 24 4.91 -8.07 -8.94
N ASP A 25 4.56 -9.33 -9.22
CA ASP A 25 3.76 -9.66 -10.41
C ASP A 25 3.14 -11.07 -10.38
N GLU A 26 1.83 -11.18 -10.66
CA GLU A 26 1.16 -12.48 -10.87
C GLU A 26 1.76 -13.26 -12.05
N GLN A 27 2.34 -12.59 -13.04
CA GLN A 27 3.03 -13.24 -14.17
C GLN A 27 4.32 -13.95 -13.75
N ARG A 28 4.83 -13.69 -12.54
CA ARG A 28 6.02 -14.33 -11.98
C ARG A 28 5.69 -15.34 -10.89
N ALA A 29 4.41 -15.70 -10.73
CA ALA A 29 3.97 -16.70 -9.76
C ALA A 29 4.66 -18.06 -9.95
N GLU A 30 4.93 -18.45 -11.19
CA GLU A 30 5.67 -19.70 -11.50
C GLU A 30 7.12 -19.65 -11.02
N ILE A 31 7.78 -18.49 -11.15
CA ILE A 31 9.15 -18.27 -10.70
C ILE A 31 9.20 -18.24 -9.16
N ALA A 32 8.26 -17.56 -8.52
CA ALA A 32 8.11 -17.57 -7.06
C ALA A 32 7.91 -18.99 -6.51
N ALA A 33 7.08 -19.81 -7.18
CA ALA A 33 6.87 -21.21 -6.81
C ALA A 33 8.14 -22.05 -6.95
N LEU A 34 8.97 -21.80 -7.97
CA LEU A 34 10.25 -22.49 -8.16
C LEU A 34 11.23 -22.17 -7.02
N HIS A 35 11.41 -20.89 -6.67
CA HIS A 35 12.30 -20.50 -5.58
C HIS A 35 11.79 -20.97 -4.21
N ARG A 36 10.47 -20.94 -4.00
CA ARG A 36 9.83 -21.54 -2.81
C ARG A 36 10.15 -23.03 -2.70
N HIS A 37 10.04 -23.78 -3.80
CA HIS A 37 10.40 -25.19 -3.81
C HIS A 37 11.87 -25.41 -3.46
N TYR A 38 12.78 -24.61 -4.02
CA TYR A 38 14.21 -24.67 -3.69
C TYR A 38 14.48 -24.34 -2.21
N ALA A 39 13.85 -23.29 -1.66
CA ALA A 39 13.97 -22.92 -0.27
C ALA A 39 13.54 -24.06 0.67
N VAL A 40 12.44 -24.75 0.36
CA VAL A 40 11.99 -25.92 1.14
C VAL A 40 12.98 -27.09 1.06
N GLN A 41 13.55 -27.36 -0.13
CA GLN A 41 14.56 -28.42 -0.27
C GLN A 41 15.84 -28.12 0.53
N LEU A 42 16.31 -26.87 0.48
CA LEU A 42 17.50 -26.42 1.21
C LEU A 42 17.24 -26.36 2.73
N GLY A 43 16.05 -25.90 3.14
CA GLY A 43 15.60 -25.90 4.52
C GLY A 43 15.60 -27.30 5.13
N ASN A 44 15.12 -28.31 4.39
CA ASN A 44 15.17 -29.70 4.83
C ASN A 44 16.60 -30.21 5.04
N ILE A 45 17.58 -29.76 4.24
CA ILE A 45 19.00 -30.11 4.43
C ILE A 45 19.57 -29.43 5.70
N LEU A 46 19.05 -28.25 6.04
CA LEU A 46 19.41 -27.47 7.23
C LEU A 46 18.55 -27.81 8.46
N GLU A 47 17.72 -28.86 8.39
CA GLU A 47 16.78 -29.26 9.44
C GLU A 47 15.74 -28.17 9.82
N ILE A 48 15.49 -27.21 8.92
CA ILE A 48 14.44 -26.20 9.04
C ILE A 48 13.11 -26.79 8.60
N ALA A 49 12.06 -26.59 9.40
CA ALA A 49 10.73 -27.10 9.06
C ALA A 49 10.15 -26.36 7.85
N PRO A 50 9.47 -27.04 6.91
CA PRO A 50 8.85 -26.38 5.77
C PRO A 50 7.88 -25.24 6.16
N ALA A 51 7.19 -25.39 7.30
CA ALA A 51 6.29 -24.36 7.82
C ALA A 51 7.04 -23.07 8.20
N GLU A 52 8.26 -23.18 8.72
CA GLU A 52 9.09 -22.02 9.08
C GLU A 52 9.58 -21.30 7.82
N THR A 53 10.00 -22.05 6.79
CA THR A 53 10.35 -21.49 5.47
C THR A 53 9.18 -20.74 4.84
N GLU A 54 7.98 -21.33 4.87
CA GLU A 54 6.77 -20.69 4.34
C GLU A 54 6.40 -19.42 5.12
N GLU A 55 6.56 -19.43 6.44
CA GLU A 55 6.35 -18.24 7.27
C GLU A 55 7.36 -17.13 6.94
N GLN A 56 8.65 -17.47 6.78
CA GLN A 56 9.68 -16.50 6.40
C GLN A 56 9.39 -15.87 5.03
N ILE A 57 9.04 -16.66 4.03
CA ILE A 57 8.64 -16.17 2.70
C ILE A 57 7.43 -15.23 2.84
N ALA A 58 6.38 -15.64 3.56
CA ALA A 58 5.17 -14.83 3.74
C ALA A 58 5.42 -13.50 4.49
N VAL A 59 6.34 -13.48 5.45
CA VAL A 59 6.74 -12.25 6.15
C VAL A 59 7.49 -11.32 5.19
N LEU A 60 8.43 -11.84 4.42
CA LEU A 60 9.21 -11.05 3.47
C LEU A 60 8.35 -10.52 2.32
N THR A 61 7.44 -11.32 1.74
CA THR A 61 6.51 -10.87 0.70
C THR A 61 5.67 -9.69 1.20
N ARG A 62 5.17 -9.74 2.45
CA ARG A 62 4.42 -8.61 3.04
C ARG A 62 5.29 -7.36 3.20
N LYS A 63 6.54 -7.51 3.65
CA LYS A 63 7.48 -6.38 3.78
C LYS A 63 7.81 -5.76 2.41
N LEU A 64 8.08 -6.59 1.41
CA LEU A 64 8.39 -6.14 0.05
C LEU A 64 7.17 -5.49 -0.61
N ALA A 65 5.99 -6.05 -0.44
CA ALA A 65 4.74 -5.43 -0.88
C ALA A 65 4.53 -4.06 -0.23
N ALA A 66 4.78 -3.90 1.07
CA ALA A 66 4.70 -2.60 1.75
C ALA A 66 5.72 -1.59 1.22
N VAL A 67 6.96 -2.01 0.93
CA VAL A 67 8.00 -1.14 0.34
C VAL A 67 7.65 -0.75 -1.11
N ASN A 68 7.18 -1.69 -1.92
CA ASN A 68 6.72 -1.43 -3.27
C ASN A 68 5.53 -0.51 -3.27
N VAL A 69 4.54 -0.78 -2.41
CA VAL A 69 3.43 0.13 -2.19
C VAL A 69 3.98 1.49 -1.84
N ALA A 70 4.98 1.64 -0.96
CA ALA A 70 5.65 2.87 -0.54
C ALA A 70 6.55 3.58 -1.59
N GLN A 71 6.97 2.91 -2.66
CA GLN A 71 7.82 3.48 -3.72
C GLN A 71 7.15 3.57 -5.09
N SER A 72 6.02 2.89 -5.28
CA SER A 72 5.27 2.86 -6.53
C SER A 72 4.76 4.26 -6.92
N MET A 73 4.88 4.57 -8.21
CA MET A 73 4.28 5.76 -8.81
C MET A 73 2.84 5.48 -9.28
N GLU A 74 2.37 4.24 -9.17
CA GLU A 74 1.03 3.87 -9.61
C GLU A 74 -0.05 4.51 -8.72
N PRO A 75 -1.09 5.11 -9.32
CA PRO A 75 -2.14 5.81 -8.58
C PRO A 75 -2.81 4.95 -7.50
N GLN A 76 -3.08 3.68 -7.78
CA GLN A 76 -3.76 2.79 -6.84
C GLN A 76 -2.91 2.44 -5.61
N ALA A 77 -1.60 2.21 -5.80
CA ALA A 77 -0.68 1.97 -4.68
C ALA A 77 -0.49 3.22 -3.81
N ARG A 78 -0.50 4.42 -4.43
CA ARG A 78 -0.43 5.69 -3.70
C ARG A 78 -1.72 6.01 -2.96
N LEU A 79 -2.88 5.71 -3.55
CA LEU A 79 -4.17 5.74 -2.88
C LEU A 79 -4.20 4.82 -1.65
N GLN A 80 -3.73 3.57 -1.80
CA GLN A 80 -3.65 2.63 -0.69
C GLN A 80 -2.80 3.18 0.47
N ARG A 81 -1.66 3.83 0.20
CA ARG A 81 -0.85 4.45 1.26
C ARG A 81 -1.58 5.54 2.04
N GLU A 82 -2.32 6.40 1.34
CA GLU A 82 -3.07 7.46 2.02
C GLU A 82 -4.17 6.87 2.89
N VAL A 83 -4.83 5.80 2.41
CA VAL A 83 -5.80 5.04 3.21
C VAL A 83 -5.12 4.38 4.41
N ASP A 84 -3.97 3.74 4.24
CA ASP A 84 -3.23 3.13 5.36
C ASP A 84 -2.86 4.20 6.42
N ARG A 85 -2.42 5.39 5.98
CA ARG A 85 -2.14 6.53 6.86
C ARG A 85 -3.38 6.98 7.65
N ILE A 86 -4.56 6.95 7.02
CA ILE A 86 -5.85 7.21 7.68
C ILE A 86 -6.14 6.13 8.74
N LEU A 87 -6.04 4.86 8.35
CA LEU A 87 -6.39 3.72 9.21
C LEU A 87 -5.44 3.58 10.41
N ASP A 88 -4.18 3.96 10.24
CA ASP A 88 -3.18 4.01 11.32
C ASP A 88 -3.39 5.19 12.30
N GLY A 89 -4.38 6.05 12.04
CA GLY A 89 -4.74 7.18 12.92
C GLY A 89 -3.74 8.33 12.88
N SER A 90 -2.95 8.44 11.81
CA SER A 90 -1.94 9.51 11.66
C SER A 90 -2.54 10.86 11.24
N VAL A 91 -3.81 10.87 10.82
CA VAL A 91 -4.54 12.03 10.32
C VAL A 91 -4.93 12.98 11.45
N ARG A 92 -4.71 14.27 11.23
CA ARG A 92 -5.06 15.33 12.19
C ARG A 92 -6.25 16.14 11.67
N PHE A 93 -7.16 16.51 12.57
CA PHE A 93 -8.32 17.33 12.19
C PHE A 93 -7.89 18.79 12.07
N SER A 94 -7.31 19.16 10.93
CA SER A 94 -6.77 20.48 10.64
C SER A 94 -7.05 20.91 9.19
N GLU A 95 -6.98 22.21 8.93
CA GLU A 95 -7.14 22.76 7.58
C GLU A 95 -6.03 22.29 6.61
N GLU A 96 -4.81 22.09 7.12
CA GLU A 96 -3.69 21.55 6.33
C GLU A 96 -3.97 20.12 5.87
N GLU A 97 -4.45 19.28 6.78
CA GLU A 97 -4.81 17.89 6.49
C GLU A 97 -6.00 17.83 5.52
N TYR A 98 -7.01 18.66 5.73
CA TYR A 98 -8.13 18.80 4.81
C TYR A 98 -7.63 19.13 3.39
N ARG A 99 -6.81 20.16 3.23
CA ARG A 99 -6.25 20.54 1.91
C ARG A 99 -5.41 19.44 1.27
N HIS A 100 -4.65 18.68 2.07
CA HIS A 100 -3.91 17.52 1.59
C HIS A 100 -4.85 16.45 1.04
N LEU A 101 -5.88 16.06 1.80
CA LEU A 101 -6.86 15.05 1.36
C LEU A 101 -7.65 15.50 0.12
N ILE A 102 -7.99 16.79 0.02
CA ILE A 102 -8.61 17.36 -1.20
C ILE A 102 -7.67 17.26 -2.40
N GLY A 103 -6.38 17.50 -2.19
CA GLY A 103 -5.35 17.27 -3.21
C GLY A 103 -5.34 15.82 -3.68
N CYS A 104 -5.35 14.86 -2.75
CA CYS A 104 -5.41 13.42 -3.05
C CYS A 104 -6.71 13.03 -3.79
N LEU A 105 -7.87 13.58 -3.41
CA LEU A 105 -9.14 13.30 -4.08
C LEU A 105 -9.14 13.74 -5.54
N GLY A 106 -8.54 14.90 -5.84
CA GLY A 106 -8.36 15.33 -7.23
C GLY A 106 -7.32 14.49 -7.97
N GLU A 107 -6.22 14.14 -7.30
CA GLU A 107 -5.17 13.31 -7.89
C GLU A 107 -5.64 11.89 -8.26
N PHE A 108 -6.53 11.31 -7.46
CA PHE A 108 -7.03 9.95 -7.64
C PHE A 108 -8.46 9.91 -8.23
N GLU A 109 -8.91 10.97 -8.93
CA GLU A 109 -10.26 11.05 -9.51
C GLU A 109 -10.59 9.84 -10.39
N GLU A 110 -9.63 9.36 -11.20
CA GLU A 110 -9.81 8.18 -12.06
C GLU A 110 -10.07 6.88 -11.30
N LEU A 111 -9.84 6.87 -9.98
CA LEU A 111 -10.05 5.74 -9.08
C LEU A 111 -11.29 5.90 -8.19
N MET A 112 -12.18 6.85 -8.48
CA MET A 112 -13.34 7.15 -7.64
C MET A 112 -14.30 5.97 -7.43
N ASP A 113 -14.29 4.98 -8.33
CA ASP A 113 -15.11 3.77 -8.21
C ASP A 113 -14.52 2.75 -7.21
N LEU A 114 -13.31 2.97 -6.68
CA LEU A 114 -12.69 2.07 -5.73
C LEU A 114 -13.12 2.38 -4.29
N PRO A 115 -13.39 1.35 -3.44
CA PRO A 115 -13.73 1.56 -2.03
C PRO A 115 -12.68 2.33 -1.22
N LEU A 116 -11.42 2.33 -1.67
CA LEU A 116 -10.33 3.08 -1.05
C LEU A 116 -10.53 4.60 -1.21
N TYR A 117 -11.11 5.03 -2.33
CA TYR A 117 -11.42 6.43 -2.58
C TYR A 117 -12.50 6.93 -1.61
N ASP A 118 -13.50 6.11 -1.31
CA ASP A 118 -14.53 6.43 -0.32
C ASP A 118 -13.94 6.72 1.07
N ILE A 119 -12.87 6.02 1.45
CA ILE A 119 -12.21 6.24 2.75
C ILE A 119 -11.54 7.62 2.79
N LEU A 120 -10.87 8.03 1.72
CA LEU A 120 -10.33 9.39 1.58
C LEU A 120 -11.45 10.43 1.67
N GLN A 121 -12.52 10.24 0.90
CA GLN A 121 -13.62 11.20 0.82
C GLN A 121 -14.34 11.36 2.16
N ASN A 122 -14.63 10.24 2.84
CA ASN A 122 -15.24 10.25 4.16
C ASN A 122 -14.35 10.90 5.22
N THR A 123 -13.03 10.72 5.12
CA THR A 123 -12.09 11.36 6.05
C THR A 123 -12.03 12.87 5.81
N ALA A 124 -11.94 13.31 4.55
CA ALA A 124 -11.99 14.73 4.20
C ALA A 124 -13.30 15.38 4.68
N TRP A 125 -14.42 14.67 4.52
CA TRP A 125 -15.73 15.09 5.02
C TRP A 125 -15.76 15.27 6.54
N GLN A 126 -15.24 14.29 7.30
CA GLN A 126 -15.18 14.36 8.76
C GLN A 126 -14.32 15.53 9.26
N ILE A 127 -13.18 15.79 8.60
CA ILE A 127 -12.35 16.94 8.94
C ILE A 127 -13.09 18.23 8.62
N LEU A 128 -13.75 18.33 7.45
CA LEU A 128 -14.50 19.51 7.07
C LEU A 128 -15.65 19.81 8.04
N GLN A 129 -16.39 18.78 8.47
CA GLN A 129 -17.41 18.89 9.51
C GLN A 129 -16.85 19.44 10.82
N ALA A 130 -15.66 18.97 11.23
CA ALA A 130 -15.02 19.43 12.45
C ALA A 130 -14.48 20.87 12.35
N LEU A 131 -14.03 21.29 11.16
CA LEU A 131 -13.57 22.65 10.90
C LEU A 131 -14.72 23.65 10.80
N HIS A 132 -15.89 23.21 10.35
CA HIS A 132 -17.06 24.05 10.13
C HIS A 132 -18.34 23.48 10.80
N PRO A 133 -18.37 23.32 12.13
CA PRO A 133 -19.49 22.72 12.85
C PRO A 133 -20.81 23.52 12.76
N GLN A 134 -20.73 24.78 12.34
CA GLN A 134 -21.87 25.67 12.14
C GLN A 134 -22.57 25.52 10.79
N LEU A 135 -21.97 24.81 9.84
CA LEU A 135 -22.54 24.62 8.50
C LEU A 135 -23.44 23.39 8.45
N GLU A 136 -24.52 23.50 7.68
CA GLU A 136 -25.40 22.38 7.42
C GLU A 136 -24.76 21.39 6.43
N SER A 137 -25.24 20.15 6.42
CA SER A 137 -24.65 19.09 5.59
C SER A 137 -24.63 19.43 4.09
N TYR A 138 -25.68 20.07 3.56
CA TYR A 138 -25.70 20.46 2.14
C TYR A 138 -24.70 21.59 1.81
N GLU A 139 -24.37 22.45 2.79
CA GLU A 139 -23.39 23.53 2.62
C GLU A 139 -21.97 22.95 2.60
N LEU A 140 -21.71 22.00 3.49
CA LEU A 140 -20.46 21.24 3.53
C LEU A 140 -20.24 20.43 2.24
N GLU A 141 -21.30 19.82 1.70
CA GLU A 141 -21.24 19.09 0.41
C GLU A 141 -20.90 20.03 -0.75
N GLY A 142 -21.52 21.20 -0.78
CA GLY A 142 -21.19 22.25 -1.75
C GLY A 142 -19.73 22.68 -1.67
N LEU A 143 -19.21 22.92 -0.46
CA LEU A 143 -17.82 23.30 -0.24
C LEU A 143 -16.84 22.20 -0.67
N LEU A 144 -17.09 20.95 -0.26
CA LEU A 144 -16.24 19.82 -0.63
C LEU A 144 -16.15 19.66 -2.15
N MET A 145 -17.29 19.72 -2.84
CA MET A 145 -17.33 19.62 -4.31
C MET A 145 -16.62 20.79 -4.98
N GLU A 146 -16.81 22.02 -4.49
CA GLU A 146 -16.14 23.20 -5.03
C GLU A 146 -14.62 23.08 -4.90
N ASP A 147 -14.14 22.68 -3.72
CA ASP A 147 -12.70 22.53 -3.44
C ASP A 147 -12.06 21.47 -4.33
N VAL A 148 -12.71 20.30 -4.50
CA VAL A 148 -12.24 19.24 -5.42
C VAL A 148 -12.22 19.76 -6.86
N GLN A 149 -13.28 20.43 -7.33
CA GLN A 149 -13.31 21.00 -8.68
C GLN A 149 -12.23 22.06 -8.91
N GLN A 150 -11.88 22.85 -7.90
CA GLN A 150 -10.80 23.81 -8.00
C GLN A 150 -9.44 23.13 -8.18
N ILE A 151 -9.19 22.00 -7.51
CA ILE A 151 -7.97 21.20 -7.72
C ILE A 151 -7.92 20.63 -9.14
N LEU A 152 -9.01 20.01 -9.61
CA LEU A 152 -9.08 19.43 -10.95
C LEU A 152 -8.84 20.48 -12.04
N LYS A 153 -9.44 21.67 -11.89
CA LYS A 153 -9.20 22.78 -12.82
C LYS A 153 -7.73 23.21 -12.84
N LYS A 154 -7.08 23.30 -11.68
CA LYS A 154 -5.65 23.66 -11.60
C LYS A 154 -4.76 22.62 -12.27
N GLN A 155 -5.09 21.33 -12.14
CA GLN A 155 -4.35 20.24 -12.78
C GLN A 155 -4.52 20.25 -14.30
N SER A 156 -5.70 20.60 -14.82
CA SER A 156 -5.96 20.68 -16.26
C SER A 156 -5.25 21.84 -16.99
N LEU A 157 -4.71 22.82 -16.25
CA LEU A 157 -4.07 24.02 -16.78
C LEU A 157 -2.53 23.99 -16.68
N GLY A 158 -1.96 22.95 -16.06
CA GLY A 158 -0.51 22.73 -15.93
C GLY A 158 0.03 21.80 -17.01
#